data_AF-A0AAV2H433-F1
#
_entry.id   AF-A0AAV2H433-F1
#
_cell.length_a   1.000
_cell.length_b   1.000
_cell.length_c   1.000
_cell.angle_alpha   90.00
_cell.angle_beta   90.00
_cell.angle_gamma   90.00
#
_symmetry.space_group_name_H-M   'P 1'
#
loop_
_entity.id
_entity.type
_entity.pdbx_description
1 polymer ?
#
loop_
_entity_poly.entity_id
_entity_poly.type
_entity_poly.pdbx_seq_one_letter_code
_entity_poly.pdbx_strand_id
1 'polypeptide(L)'
;RSIFQESFLRWSKPSKIHIQSKVDSPEIVITFARREHGDGDYNSFDGRGMLLAHAYPPGNVSMSGDIHFDMDELWSSGVNKSDTRDLMMIAMHEAGHSLGLQHSKNVRA
;
A
#
# COMPACT_ATOMS: atom_id res chain seq x y z
N ARG A 1 -10.92 -6.37 1.51
CA ARG A 1 -10.66 -7.32 0.40
C ARG A 1 -10.94 -6.70 -0.97
N SER A 2 -12.11 -6.09 -1.23
CA SER A 2 -12.42 -5.51 -2.55
C SER A 2 -11.47 -4.36 -2.97
N ILE A 3 -11.14 -3.44 -2.07
CA ILE A 3 -10.29 -2.27 -2.37
C ILE A 3 -8.91 -2.67 -2.87
N PHE A 4 -8.21 -3.56 -2.18
CA PHE A 4 -6.87 -3.99 -2.59
C PHE A 4 -6.88 -4.76 -3.91
N GLN A 5 -7.88 -5.62 -4.12
CA GLN A 5 -8.03 -6.27 -5.42
C GLN A 5 -8.27 -5.24 -6.53
N GLU A 6 -9.12 -4.24 -6.27
CA GLU A 6 -9.39 -3.17 -7.23
C GLU A 6 -8.15 -2.31 -7.50
N SER A 7 -7.36 -1.95 -6.47
CA SER A 7 -6.16 -1.14 -6.63
C SER A 7 -5.14 -1.82 -7.56
N PHE A 8 -4.88 -3.11 -7.38
CA PHE A 8 -4.04 -3.89 -8.29
C PHE A 8 -4.65 -4.08 -9.68
N LEU A 9 -5.98 -4.22 -9.81
CA LEU A 9 -6.66 -4.30 -11.11
C LEU A 9 -6.56 -2.99 -11.92
N ARG A 10 -6.42 -1.82 -11.28
CA ARG A 10 -6.16 -0.55 -11.98
C ARG A 10 -4.81 -0.58 -12.68
N TRP A 11 -3.81 -1.20 -12.05
CA TRP A 11 -2.49 -1.43 -12.63
C TRP A 11 -2.46 -2.54 -13.67
N SER A 12 -3.32 -3.56 -13.55
CA SER A 12 -3.30 -4.70 -14.48
C SER A 12 -3.67 -4.34 -15.91
N LYS A 13 -4.67 -3.47 -16.09
CA LYS A 13 -5.16 -3.04 -17.41
C LYS A 13 -4.04 -2.50 -18.33
N PRO A 14 -3.17 -1.58 -17.89
CA PRO A 14 -2.09 -1.07 -18.73
C PRO A 14 -0.84 -1.96 -18.80
N SER A 15 -0.61 -2.91 -17.87
CA SER A 15 0.73 -3.48 -17.66
C SER A 15 0.89 -4.98 -17.95
N LYS A 16 -0.12 -5.67 -18.49
CA LYS A 16 -0.11 -7.14 -18.75
C LYS A 16 0.21 -8.02 -17.52
N ILE A 17 0.27 -7.45 -16.31
CA ILE A 17 0.43 -8.20 -15.07
C ILE A 17 -0.87 -8.91 -14.72
N HIS A 18 -0.74 -10.11 -14.14
CA HIS A 18 -1.88 -10.91 -13.69
C HIS A 18 -1.95 -10.84 -12.17
N ILE A 19 -3.12 -10.47 -11.65
CA ILE A 19 -3.33 -10.29 -10.22
C ILE A 19 -4.27 -11.37 -9.72
N GLN A 20 -3.87 -12.04 -8.65
CA GLN A 20 -4.68 -13.03 -7.98
C GLN A 20 -4.48 -12.93 -6.47
N SER A 21 -5.59 -12.87 -5.72
CA SER A 21 -5.52 -13.00 -4.27
C SER A 21 -5.25 -14.46 -3.90
N LYS A 22 -4.21 -14.70 -3.10
CA LYS A 22 -3.83 -16.00 -2.56
C LYS A 22 -3.74 -15.91 -1.04
N VAL A 23 -3.99 -17.03 -0.36
CA VAL A 23 -3.79 -17.15 1.09
C VAL A 23 -2.43 -17.78 1.36
N ASP A 24 -2.07 -18.81 0.59
CA ASP A 24 -0.81 -19.53 0.76
C ASP A 24 0.27 -18.93 -0.13
N SER A 25 1.37 -18.50 0.49
CA SER A 25 2.58 -17.95 -0.16
C SER A 25 2.29 -16.84 -1.19
N PRO A 26 1.66 -15.72 -0.79
CA PRO A 26 1.48 -14.57 -1.68
C PRO A 26 2.83 -13.90 -2.01
N GLU A 27 2.92 -13.28 -3.19
CA GLU A 27 4.09 -12.47 -3.60
C GLU A 27 4.08 -11.08 -2.96
N ILE A 28 2.90 -10.60 -2.55
CA ILE A 28 2.69 -9.31 -1.89
C ILE A 28 1.77 -9.56 -0.70
N VAL A 29 2.27 -9.29 0.50
CA VAL A 29 1.50 -9.28 1.73
C VAL A 29 1.03 -7.85 2.02
N ILE A 30 -0.23 -7.71 2.41
CA ILE A 30 -0.81 -6.43 2.82
C ILE A 30 -1.09 -6.49 4.31
N THR A 31 -0.45 -5.61 5.06
CA THR A 31 -0.50 -5.58 6.52
C THR A 31 -1.02 -4.24 7.03
N PHE A 32 -1.85 -4.26 8.06
CA PHE A 32 -2.15 -3.09 8.87
C PHE A 32 -1.41 -3.24 10.20
N ALA A 33 -0.59 -2.27 10.56
CA ALA A 33 0.23 -2.32 11.76
C ALA A 33 0.34 -0.95 12.42
N ARG A 34 0.89 -0.88 13.64
CA ARG A 34 1.11 0.37 14.37
C ARG A 34 2.57 0.49 14.73
N ARG A 35 3.11 1.71 14.66
CA ARG A 35 4.45 2.06 15.16
C ARG A 35 5.53 1.16 14.58
N GLU A 36 6.49 0.70 15.38
CA GLU A 36 7.43 -0.34 14.96
C GLU A 36 6.67 -1.66 14.77
N HIS A 37 6.88 -2.30 13.62
CA HIS A 37 6.08 -3.45 13.22
C HIS A 37 6.88 -4.57 12.54
N GLY A 38 8.16 -4.71 12.91
CA GLY A 38 9.01 -5.83 12.51
C GLY A 38 9.74 -5.63 11.19
N ASP A 39 9.72 -4.42 10.63
CA ASP A 39 10.39 -4.06 9.37
C ASP A 39 11.48 -2.99 9.52
N GLY A 40 11.88 -2.74 10.77
CA GLY A 40 13.01 -1.91 11.16
C GLY A 40 12.61 -0.51 11.61
N ASP A 41 13.36 0.03 12.58
CA ASP A 41 13.02 1.29 13.25
C ASP A 41 12.76 2.48 12.32
N TYR A 42 13.50 2.56 11.20
CA TYR A 42 13.35 3.64 10.21
C TYR A 42 12.03 3.60 9.43
N ASN A 43 11.33 2.47 9.45
CA ASN A 43 10.03 2.28 8.81
C ASN A 43 8.87 2.35 9.82
N SER A 44 9.15 2.67 11.09
CA SER A 44 8.10 2.77 12.10
C SER A 44 7.07 3.83 11.74
N PHE A 45 5.79 3.48 11.87
CA PHE A 45 4.71 4.45 11.73
C PHE A 45 4.73 5.49 12.86
N ASP A 46 4.24 6.70 12.56
CA ASP A 46 4.27 7.84 13.49
C ASP A 46 2.97 8.01 14.29
N GLY A 47 1.95 7.19 14.00
CA GLY A 47 0.61 7.31 14.52
C GLY A 47 -0.25 8.17 13.60
N ARG A 48 -1.21 8.91 14.13
CA ARG A 48 -2.08 9.73 13.27
C ARG A 48 -1.32 10.88 12.63
N GLY A 49 -1.23 10.89 11.31
CA GLY A 49 -0.78 12.02 10.52
C GLY A 49 0.07 11.65 9.31
N MET A 50 1.38 11.75 9.47
CA MET A 50 2.30 12.06 8.37
C MET A 50 2.63 10.83 7.52
N LEU A 51 2.90 9.67 8.13
CA LEU A 51 3.21 8.42 7.43
C LEU A 51 1.99 7.50 7.38
N LEU A 52 1.30 7.50 6.24
CA LEU A 52 0.03 6.77 6.09
C LEU A 52 0.22 5.28 5.77
N ALA A 53 1.21 4.99 4.93
CA ALA A 53 1.52 3.66 4.43
C ALA A 53 2.92 3.69 3.82
N HIS A 54 3.50 2.51 3.60
CA HIS A 54 4.66 2.32 2.76
C HIS A 54 4.63 0.97 2.06
N ALA A 55 5.45 0.82 1.04
CA ALA A 55 5.62 -0.43 0.32
C ALA A 55 7.06 -0.67 -0.10
N TYR A 56 7.40 -1.95 -0.27
CA TYR A 56 8.70 -2.38 -0.73
C TYR A 56 8.68 -2.66 -2.24
N PRO A 57 9.76 -2.34 -2.97
CA PRO A 57 9.85 -2.68 -4.38
C PRO A 57 9.93 -4.20 -4.60
N PRO A 58 9.69 -4.67 -5.84
CA PRO A 58 9.97 -6.05 -6.23
C PRO A 58 11.42 -6.43 -5.93
N GLY A 59 11.64 -7.68 -5.55
CA GLY A 59 12.96 -8.19 -5.16
C GLY A 59 12.91 -9.63 -4.68
N ASN A 60 14.03 -10.10 -4.14
CA ASN A 60 14.24 -11.51 -3.76
C ASN A 60 14.40 -11.69 -2.23
N VAL A 61 13.90 -10.75 -1.43
CA VAL A 61 13.89 -10.84 0.03
C VAL A 61 12.45 -11.02 0.54
N SER A 62 12.28 -11.48 1.77
CA SER A 62 10.98 -11.89 2.31
C SER A 62 9.90 -10.80 2.28
N MET A 63 10.29 -9.53 2.28
CA MET A 63 9.37 -8.38 2.32
C MET A 63 9.23 -7.68 0.97
N SER A 64 9.89 -8.18 -0.07
CA SER A 64 9.83 -7.58 -1.40
C SER A 64 8.39 -7.55 -1.90
N GLY A 65 7.92 -6.37 -2.31
CA GLY A 65 6.55 -6.17 -2.77
C GLY A 65 5.53 -5.89 -1.67
N ASP A 66 5.83 -6.15 -0.39
CA ASP A 66 4.85 -6.00 0.69
C ASP A 66 4.40 -4.54 0.88
N ILE A 67 3.17 -4.37 1.36
CA ILE A 67 2.55 -3.06 1.65
C ILE A 67 2.08 -3.02 3.09
N HIS A 68 2.50 -2.00 3.83
CA HIS A 68 2.06 -1.75 5.19
C HIS A 68 1.24 -0.46 5.27
N PHE A 69 0.13 -0.49 6.00
CA PHE A 69 -0.74 0.65 6.28
C PHE A 69 -0.72 0.96 7.78
N ASP A 70 -0.65 2.23 8.15
CA ASP A 70 -0.75 2.63 9.55
C ASP A 70 -2.17 2.41 10.08
N MET A 71 -2.31 1.56 11.09
CA MET A 71 -3.57 1.23 11.75
C MET A 71 -4.02 2.31 12.75
N ASP A 72 -3.20 3.32 13.02
CA ASP A 72 -3.60 4.51 13.78
C ASP A 72 -4.41 5.51 12.94
N GLU A 73 -4.35 5.41 11.60
CA GLU A 73 -5.10 6.27 10.69
C GLU A 73 -6.61 5.99 10.64
N LEU A 74 -7.38 7.04 10.37
CA LEU A 74 -8.81 6.91 10.09
C LEU A 74 -9.04 6.65 8.60
N TRP A 75 -9.06 5.37 8.22
CA TRP A 75 -9.31 4.96 6.85
C TRP A 75 -10.78 5.14 6.44
N SER A 76 -10.98 5.66 5.24
CA SER A 76 -12.29 5.79 4.59
C SER A 76 -12.26 5.18 3.18
N SER A 77 -13.40 4.65 2.76
CA SER A 77 -13.62 4.15 1.41
C SER A 77 -14.82 4.88 0.80
N GLY A 78 -14.64 6.15 0.44
CA GLY A 78 -15.72 6.98 -0.10
C GLY A 78 -15.59 8.47 0.25
N VAL A 79 -16.68 9.08 0.73
CA VAL A 79 -16.73 10.52 1.01
C VAL A 79 -15.70 10.89 2.08
N ASN A 80 -14.69 11.66 1.66
CA ASN A 80 -13.69 12.23 2.54
C ASN A 80 -14.36 13.10 3.60
N LYS A 81 -14.32 12.65 4.86
CA LYS A 81 -14.53 13.53 6.00
C LYS A 81 -13.21 14.26 6.27
N SER A 82 -13.27 15.42 6.93
CA SER A 82 -12.08 16.27 7.15
C SER A 82 -10.90 15.55 7.81
N ASP A 83 -11.17 14.45 8.52
CA ASP A 83 -10.21 13.71 9.34
C ASP A 83 -9.92 12.28 8.86
N THR A 84 -10.38 11.90 7.67
CA THR A 84 -10.15 10.55 7.13
C THR A 84 -9.10 10.52 6.03
N ARG A 85 -8.54 9.33 5.78
CA ARG A 85 -7.62 9.03 4.68
C ARG A 85 -8.32 8.16 3.65
N ASP A 86 -8.17 8.47 2.38
CA ASP A 86 -8.76 7.69 1.29
C ASP A 86 -7.94 6.41 1.08
N LEU A 87 -8.46 5.30 1.59
CA LEU A 87 -7.78 4.01 1.53
C LEU A 87 -7.60 3.52 0.09
N MET A 88 -8.53 3.82 -0.82
CA MET A 88 -8.42 3.36 -2.21
C MET A 88 -7.31 4.10 -2.94
N MET A 89 -7.23 5.42 -2.76
CA MET A 89 -6.19 6.24 -3.38
C MET A 89 -4.80 5.82 -2.89
N ILE A 90 -4.63 5.67 -1.56
CA ILE A 90 -3.35 5.29 -0.97
C ILE A 90 -2.98 3.85 -1.33
N ALA A 91 -3.94 2.90 -1.32
CA ALA A 91 -3.67 1.54 -1.77
C ALA A 91 -3.29 1.44 -3.26
N MET A 92 -3.79 2.33 -4.11
CA MET A 92 -3.38 2.41 -5.51
C MET A 92 -1.95 2.97 -5.65
N HIS A 93 -1.60 3.98 -4.85
CA HIS A 93 -0.25 4.54 -4.77
C HIS A 93 0.77 3.49 -4.32
N GLU A 94 0.52 2.83 -3.18
CA GLU A 94 1.42 1.82 -2.63
C GLU A 94 1.55 0.60 -3.54
N ALA A 95 0.48 0.19 -4.22
CA ALA A 95 0.56 -0.86 -5.24
C ALA A 95 1.52 -0.48 -6.38
N GLY A 96 1.64 0.81 -6.72
CA GLY A 96 2.64 1.28 -7.68
C GLY A 96 4.07 1.01 -7.21
N HIS A 97 4.37 1.29 -5.94
CA HIS A 97 5.66 0.97 -5.32
C HIS A 97 5.94 -0.52 -5.29
N SER A 98 4.96 -1.35 -4.89
CA SER A 98 5.07 -2.81 -4.94
C SER A 98 5.32 -3.36 -6.34
N LEU A 99 4.90 -2.63 -7.38
CA LEU A 99 5.15 -2.96 -8.78
C LEU A 99 6.44 -2.31 -9.34
N GLY A 100 7.20 -1.61 -8.51
CA GLY A 100 8.53 -1.07 -8.82
C GLY A 100 8.55 0.40 -9.27
N LEU A 101 7.45 1.13 -9.13
CA LEU A 101 7.41 2.56 -9.42
C LEU A 101 7.99 3.39 -8.27
N GLN A 102 8.55 4.55 -8.61
CA GLN A 102 9.01 5.55 -7.65
C GLN A 102 8.06 6.75 -7.66
N HIS A 103 8.19 7.61 -6.64
CA HIS A 103 7.45 8.86 -6.59
C HIS A 103 7.64 9.69 -7.86
N SER A 104 6.52 10.16 -8.41
CA SER A 104 6.52 11.12 -9.51
C SER A 104 6.79 12.54 -8.98
N LYS A 105 7.47 13.36 -9.79
CA LYS A 105 7.60 14.80 -9.52
C LYS A 105 6.34 15.59 -9.95
N ASN A 106 5.44 14.95 -10.70
CA ASN A 106 4.19 15.57 -11.12
C ASN A 106 3.14 15.41 -10.02
N VAL A 107 2.72 16.52 -9.42
CA VAL A 107 1.72 16.57 -8.33
C VAL A 107 0.29 16.18 -8.75
N ARG A 108 0.07 15.89 -10.04
CA ARG A 108 -1.23 15.46 -10.60
C ARG A 108 -1.17 14.08 -11.27
N ALA A 109 -0.04 13.36 -11.12
CA ALA A 109 0.11 12.02 -11.67
C ALA A 109 -0.84 11.02 -10.99
#